data_AF-A0A6J1LEV4-F1
#
_entry.id   AF-A0A6J1LEV4-F1
#
_cell.length_a   1.000
_cell.length_b   1.000
_cell.length_c   1.000
_cell.angle_alpha   90.00
_cell.angle_beta   90.00
_cell.angle_gamma   90.00
#
_symmetry.space_group_name_H-M   'P 1'
#
loop_
_entity.id
_entity.type
_entity.pdbx_description
1 polymer ?
#
loop_
_entity_poly.entity_id
_entity_poly.type
_entity_poly.pdbx_seq_one_letter_code
_entity_poly.pdbx_strand_id
1 'polypeptide(L)'
;MAFIWRRRSTTIVKLVALMLAIWFCIAFVIYTDDTRRRASVQESSGFGASGNNGLNAGGGGGDPVALALKNGPISEEEEAAAFDAFAGNRNELEDVADRAAPQEADVPPTAKHKRVKVIPRQQAVDSLHRNVAAVVPVEDKTAHKQPPSKEDDKSFLDAPVANLEDNPGEMGKPVNLPKDMPPDMKKAVDDGWSKNAFNQYVSDLISVHRSLPDPRDAWCKDSAMYLSNLPKTDVIICFHNEAWSVLIRTVHSVLDRSPPELIGEIILVDDYSDMPHLKRQLEDYFASYSMVKIVRGPQREGLIRARLLGAKYAKSPVITYLDSHCECAEGWLEPLLDRIARNSTTVVCPVIDVIDDTTLEFHYRDSSGVNVGGFDWNLQFSWHSVPEREKKRHNSTSEPVYSPTMAGGLFSIDRKFFERLGTYDSGFDIWGGENLELSFKTWMCGGTLEIVPCSHVGHIFRKRSPYKWRTGVNVLKKNSVRLAEVWMDDYAKYYYQRIGMDKGDFGDISERQKLREDLQCKSFQWYLDNIYPELFIPGDAVANGEIRNLGYGGRTCLDSPSGKRNLKKPVGLYPCHRQGGNQVCYHWQQQQQQHKATKHCDRHKLR
;
A
#
# COMPACT_ATOMS: atom_id res chain seq x y z
N MET A 1 24.87 75.66 -6.06
CA MET A 1 23.45 75.51 -5.63
C MET A 1 22.93 74.08 -5.90
N ALA A 2 23.61 73.03 -5.40
CA ALA A 2 23.25 71.63 -5.70
C ALA A 2 23.12 70.72 -4.45
N PHE A 3 23.05 71.30 -3.25
CA PHE A 3 22.95 70.52 -2.01
C PHE A 3 21.65 70.75 -1.20
N ILE A 4 20.83 71.73 -1.59
CA ILE A 4 19.56 72.04 -0.90
C ILE A 4 18.37 71.30 -1.53
N TRP A 5 18.54 70.68 -2.70
CA TRP A 5 17.46 70.00 -3.43
C TRP A 5 17.41 68.47 -3.26
N ARG A 6 18.29 67.89 -2.44
CA ARG A 6 18.33 66.42 -2.23
C ARG A 6 17.60 65.93 -0.97
N ARG A 7 17.19 66.82 -0.06
CA ARG A 7 16.51 66.47 1.20
C ARG A 7 14.98 66.66 1.22
N ARG A 8 14.39 67.38 0.24
CA ARG A 8 12.92 67.53 0.13
C ARG A 8 12.25 66.44 -0.71
N SER A 9 13.00 65.75 -1.57
CA SER A 9 12.47 64.69 -2.45
C SER A 9 12.07 63.44 -1.68
N THR A 10 12.84 63.03 -0.66
CA THR A 10 12.57 61.81 0.12
C THR A 10 11.27 61.89 0.93
N THR A 11 10.90 63.08 1.44
CA THR A 11 9.68 63.26 2.21
C THR A 11 8.44 63.26 1.32
N ILE A 12 8.54 63.85 0.13
CA ILE A 12 7.47 63.84 -0.87
C ILE A 12 7.25 62.42 -1.40
N VAL A 13 8.32 61.67 -1.69
CA VAL A 13 8.22 60.26 -2.13
C VAL A 13 7.59 59.38 -1.04
N LYS A 14 7.93 59.59 0.23
CA LYS A 14 7.31 58.86 1.35
C LYS A 14 5.83 59.22 1.53
N LEU A 15 5.45 60.48 1.38
CA LEU A 15 4.05 60.92 1.45
C LEU A 15 3.22 60.37 0.27
N VAL A 16 3.79 60.35 -0.94
CA VAL A 16 3.11 59.76 -2.11
C VAL A 16 2.95 58.25 -1.95
N ALA A 17 3.96 57.54 -1.44
CA ALA A 17 3.87 56.11 -1.14
C ALA A 17 2.83 55.80 -0.05
N LEU A 18 2.76 56.63 1.01
CA LEU A 18 1.76 56.49 2.06
C LEU A 18 0.33 56.74 1.54
N MET A 19 0.14 57.77 0.72
CA MET A 19 -1.16 58.07 0.11
C MET A 19 -1.61 56.98 -0.87
N LEU A 20 -0.68 56.38 -1.62
CA LEU A 20 -0.97 55.22 -2.47
C LEU A 20 -1.35 53.98 -1.66
N ALA A 21 -0.68 53.72 -0.54
CA ALA A 21 -1.02 52.62 0.35
C ALA A 21 -2.41 52.81 0.99
N ILE A 22 -2.71 54.02 1.46
CA ILE A 22 -4.05 54.36 2.00
C ILE A 22 -5.12 54.22 0.91
N TRP A 23 -4.86 54.68 -0.30
CA TRP A 23 -5.78 54.53 -1.43
C TRP A 23 -6.03 53.05 -1.78
N PHE A 24 -4.99 52.22 -1.78
CA PHE A 24 -5.12 50.76 -1.98
C PHE A 24 -5.92 50.09 -0.85
N CYS A 25 -5.73 50.48 0.40
CA CYS A 25 -6.51 49.96 1.52
C CYS A 25 -7.99 50.36 1.41
N ILE A 26 -8.29 51.62 1.04
CA ILE A 26 -9.66 52.09 0.83
C ILE A 26 -10.30 51.36 -0.36
N ALA A 27 -9.58 51.21 -1.47
CA ALA A 27 -10.06 50.46 -2.64
C ALA A 27 -10.32 48.98 -2.31
N PHE A 28 -9.44 48.35 -1.52
CA PHE A 28 -9.61 46.97 -1.09
C PHE A 28 -10.82 46.79 -0.17
N VAL A 29 -11.06 47.72 0.76
CA VAL A 29 -12.26 47.70 1.63
C VAL A 29 -13.54 47.93 0.83
N ILE A 30 -13.56 48.87 -0.11
CA ILE A 30 -14.73 49.10 -0.97
C ILE A 30 -15.01 47.89 -1.88
N TYR A 31 -13.98 47.26 -2.43
CA TYR A 31 -14.13 46.09 -3.32
C TYR A 31 -14.53 44.81 -2.55
N THR A 32 -14.06 44.66 -1.32
CA THR A 32 -14.47 43.55 -0.44
C THR A 32 -15.88 43.73 0.13
N ASP A 33 -16.35 44.97 0.33
CA ASP A 33 -17.75 45.23 0.71
C ASP A 33 -18.73 45.02 -0.46
N ASP A 34 -18.35 45.38 -1.70
CA ASP A 34 -19.20 45.18 -2.90
C ASP A 34 -19.32 43.69 -3.27
N THR A 35 -18.27 42.90 -3.05
CA THR A 35 -18.32 41.43 -3.23
C THR A 35 -19.14 40.71 -2.16
N ARG A 36 -19.13 41.20 -0.90
CA ARG A 36 -20.04 40.68 0.15
C ARG A 36 -21.50 41.01 -0.12
N ARG A 37 -21.82 42.24 -0.58
CA ARG A 37 -23.20 42.61 -0.95
C ARG A 37 -23.73 41.84 -2.14
N ARG A 38 -22.89 41.54 -3.15
CA ARG A 38 -23.30 40.70 -4.30
C ARG A 38 -23.49 39.23 -3.93
N ALA A 39 -22.71 38.70 -2.99
CA ALA A 39 -22.90 37.34 -2.48
C ALA A 39 -24.20 37.19 -1.67
N SER A 40 -24.62 38.21 -0.90
CA SER A 40 -25.87 38.15 -0.12
C SER A 40 -27.15 38.29 -0.95
N VAL A 41 -27.09 38.82 -2.18
CA VAL A 41 -28.26 39.00 -3.06
C VAL A 41 -28.55 37.74 -3.90
N GLN A 42 -27.57 36.83 -4.05
CA GLN A 42 -27.68 35.69 -4.97
C GLN A 42 -28.22 34.41 -4.32
N GLU A 43 -28.39 34.36 -2.98
CA GLU A 43 -29.04 33.25 -2.27
C GLU A 43 -30.58 33.39 -2.13
N SER A 44 -31.19 34.52 -2.54
CA SER A 44 -32.62 34.81 -2.30
C SER A 44 -33.58 34.76 -3.51
N SER A 45 -33.20 34.19 -4.65
CA SER A 45 -34.12 33.95 -5.79
C SER A 45 -33.55 32.82 -6.67
N GLY A 46 -34.14 31.64 -6.85
CA GLY A 46 -35.54 31.31 -7.07
C GLY A 46 -35.74 30.92 -8.55
N PHE A 47 -35.98 29.64 -8.82
CA PHE A 47 -36.83 29.05 -9.89
C PHE A 47 -36.78 29.56 -11.35
N GLY A 48 -36.66 28.62 -12.30
CA GLY A 48 -37.54 28.61 -13.49
C GLY A 48 -36.94 28.87 -14.89
N ALA A 49 -37.03 27.82 -15.72
CA ALA A 49 -37.43 27.80 -17.15
C ALA A 49 -36.65 28.56 -18.27
N SER A 50 -36.21 27.75 -19.25
CA SER A 50 -36.44 27.82 -20.71
C SER A 50 -36.07 29.06 -21.55
N GLY A 51 -35.35 28.82 -22.66
CA GLY A 51 -35.64 29.48 -23.95
C GLY A 51 -34.55 30.33 -24.63
N ASN A 52 -33.88 29.73 -25.62
CA ASN A 52 -33.47 30.22 -26.94
C ASN A 52 -32.73 31.57 -27.22
N ASN A 53 -31.76 31.42 -28.14
CA ASN A 53 -31.24 32.36 -29.17
C ASN A 53 -30.25 33.49 -28.82
N GLY A 54 -29.12 33.49 -29.57
CA GLY A 54 -28.60 34.72 -30.19
C GLY A 54 -27.15 35.13 -29.94
N LEU A 55 -26.23 34.60 -30.76
CA LEU A 55 -25.12 35.27 -31.47
C LEU A 55 -24.17 36.31 -30.80
N ASN A 56 -22.88 36.04 -31.08
CA ASN A 56 -21.75 36.97 -31.35
C ASN A 56 -20.81 37.48 -30.24
N ALA A 57 -19.61 36.86 -30.25
CA ALA A 57 -18.31 37.45 -30.60
C ALA A 57 -17.48 38.23 -29.57
N GLY A 58 -16.28 37.67 -29.28
CA GLY A 58 -14.97 38.33 -29.05
C GLY A 58 -14.83 39.17 -27.78
N GLY A 59 -13.90 38.94 -26.85
CA GLY A 59 -12.56 38.39 -26.95
C GLY A 59 -11.58 39.43 -26.36
N GLY A 60 -10.71 39.00 -25.43
CA GLY A 60 -9.51 39.77 -25.05
C GLY A 60 -9.33 40.05 -23.56
N GLY A 61 -8.75 39.10 -22.84
CA GLY A 61 -8.17 39.32 -21.51
C GLY A 61 -6.94 38.44 -21.36
N GLY A 62 -5.77 39.01 -21.69
CA GLY A 62 -4.46 38.41 -21.51
C GLY A 62 -3.71 39.12 -20.37
N ASP A 63 -3.17 38.30 -19.48
CA ASP A 63 -2.17 38.60 -18.45
C ASP A 63 -0.87 39.23 -18.99
N PRO A 64 0.04 39.59 -18.09
CA PRO A 64 1.37 38.97 -18.07
C PRO A 64 1.66 38.31 -16.69
N VAL A 65 1.92 37.01 -16.61
CA VAL A 65 3.20 36.28 -16.81
C VAL A 65 4.25 36.48 -15.69
N ALA A 66 4.38 35.41 -14.88
CA ALA A 66 5.58 34.62 -14.47
C ALA A 66 6.79 35.24 -13.73
N LEU A 67 7.32 34.48 -12.75
CA LEU A 67 8.63 33.77 -12.76
C LEU A 67 8.94 33.24 -11.34
N ALA A 68 9.00 31.90 -11.15
CA ALA A 68 10.19 31.04 -11.16
C ALA A 68 11.03 31.08 -9.86
N LEU A 69 10.99 29.97 -9.11
CA LEU A 69 11.80 29.74 -7.92
C LEU A 69 13.16 29.15 -8.31
N LYS A 70 14.22 29.81 -7.86
CA LYS A 70 15.63 29.42 -7.96
C LYS A 70 16.14 29.29 -6.53
N ASN A 71 16.85 28.20 -6.22
CA ASN A 71 17.51 27.97 -4.92
C ASN A 71 18.68 28.95 -4.73
N GLY A 72 18.83 29.50 -3.51
CA GLY A 72 19.89 30.40 -3.04
C GLY A 72 19.75 30.69 -1.53
N PRO A 73 20.80 31.15 -0.84
CA PRO A 73 21.24 30.65 0.47
C PRO A 73 20.45 31.15 1.68
N ILE A 74 20.53 30.35 2.75
CA ILE A 74 20.00 30.62 4.09
C ILE A 74 20.71 31.83 4.70
N SER A 75 19.94 32.72 5.33
CA SER A 75 20.41 33.97 5.95
C SER A 75 20.98 33.76 7.36
N GLU A 76 21.96 34.59 7.73
CA GLU A 76 22.71 34.63 9.00
C GLU A 76 21.86 34.81 10.29
N GLU A 77 20.53 34.93 10.19
CA GLU A 77 19.62 34.91 11.35
C GLU A 77 19.08 33.51 11.70
N GLU A 78 19.22 32.51 10.81
CA GLU A 78 18.92 31.11 11.12
C GLU A 78 20.14 30.34 11.69
N GLU A 79 21.34 30.93 11.65
CA GLU A 79 22.57 30.37 12.23
C GLU A 79 22.68 30.67 13.74
N ALA A 80 22.07 31.76 14.22
CA ALA A 80 22.08 32.13 15.64
C ALA A 80 21.10 31.32 16.51
N ALA A 81 20.11 30.65 15.93
CA ALA A 81 19.17 29.78 16.65
C ALA A 81 19.68 28.33 16.80
N ALA A 82 20.73 27.95 16.07
CA ALA A 82 21.35 26.64 16.12
C ALA A 82 22.57 26.56 17.08
N PHE A 83 23.03 27.71 17.60
CA PHE A 83 24.24 27.81 18.42
C PHE A 83 24.01 27.71 19.94
N ASP A 84 22.76 27.73 20.42
CA ASP A 84 22.44 27.74 21.87
C ASP A 84 22.02 26.37 22.44
N ALA A 85 22.17 25.29 21.65
CA ALA A 85 21.90 23.91 22.09
C ALA A 85 23.16 23.04 22.27
N PHE A 86 24.36 23.63 22.12
CA PHE A 86 25.64 22.91 22.14
C PHE A 86 26.69 23.48 23.11
N ALA A 87 26.27 24.05 24.23
CA ALA A 87 27.17 24.45 25.32
C ALA A 87 26.81 23.71 26.62
N GLY A 88 27.45 22.56 26.86
CA GLY A 88 27.36 21.84 28.13
C GLY A 88 28.20 20.56 28.14
N ASN A 89 29.35 20.63 28.83
CA ASN A 89 30.30 19.56 29.16
C ASN A 89 31.22 19.02 28.06
N ARG A 90 32.38 19.68 27.94
CA ARG A 90 33.69 19.02 27.80
C ARG A 90 34.51 19.28 29.05
N ASN A 91 34.95 18.18 29.68
CA ASN A 91 36.07 17.93 30.59
C ASN A 91 35.84 16.44 30.93
N GLU A 92 36.70 15.45 30.64
CA GLU A 92 38.15 15.38 30.68
C GLU A 92 38.66 14.25 29.74
N LEU A 93 39.97 14.32 29.48
CA LEU A 93 40.92 13.26 29.10
C LEU A 93 41.18 12.97 27.61
N GLU A 94 42.28 13.62 27.19
CA GLU A 94 43.15 13.35 26.06
C GLU A 94 43.92 12.01 26.18
N ASP A 95 44.55 11.66 25.05
CA ASP A 95 45.70 10.77 24.87
C ASP A 95 45.47 9.24 24.87
N VAL A 96 45.52 8.61 23.69
CA VAL A 96 46.78 8.14 23.08
C VAL A 96 46.49 7.75 21.61
N ALA A 97 47.32 8.27 20.71
CA ALA A 97 47.36 7.91 19.31
C ALA A 97 48.18 6.64 19.05
N ASP A 98 47.97 6.10 17.84
CA ASP A 98 48.96 5.46 16.97
C ASP A 98 49.04 3.92 16.87
N ARG A 99 48.73 3.45 15.65
CA ARG A 99 49.41 2.42 14.82
C ARG A 99 48.72 1.08 14.50
N ALA A 100 48.61 0.91 13.17
CA ALA A 100 48.94 -0.26 12.35
C ALA A 100 47.89 -1.38 12.15
N ALA A 101 47.54 -1.56 10.88
CA ALA A 101 47.18 -2.83 10.25
C ALA A 101 48.34 -3.24 9.30
N PRO A 102 48.35 -4.41 8.63
CA PRO A 102 47.70 -5.71 8.88
C PRO A 102 48.73 -6.89 8.86
N GLN A 103 48.35 -8.11 9.25
CA GLN A 103 48.95 -9.34 8.67
C GLN A 103 48.14 -10.62 8.94
N GLU A 104 48.17 -11.48 7.91
CA GLU A 104 47.56 -12.80 7.73
C GLU A 104 48.17 -13.91 8.61
N ALA A 105 47.41 -15.01 8.76
CA ALA A 105 47.83 -16.42 8.87
C ALA A 105 46.64 -17.23 9.45
N ASP A 106 46.39 -18.51 9.24
CA ASP A 106 46.77 -19.56 8.29
C ASP A 106 45.89 -20.78 8.66
N VAL A 107 45.61 -21.66 7.70
CA VAL A 107 44.93 -22.96 7.87
C VAL A 107 45.97 -24.05 8.15
N PRO A 108 45.70 -25.10 8.98
CA PRO A 108 45.70 -26.50 8.48
C PRO A 108 44.87 -27.50 9.36
N PRO A 109 44.89 -28.85 9.14
CA PRO A 109 44.41 -29.60 7.98
C PRO A 109 43.50 -30.82 8.36
N THR A 110 43.06 -31.57 7.34
CA THR A 110 42.16 -32.75 7.37
C THR A 110 42.88 -34.12 7.34
N ALA A 111 42.25 -35.21 7.87
CA ALA A 111 42.32 -36.64 7.44
C ALA A 111 41.83 -37.61 8.56
N LYS A 112 41.36 -38.87 8.39
CA LYS A 112 40.54 -39.63 7.42
C LYS A 112 40.21 -41.02 8.06
N HIS A 113 39.06 -41.62 7.67
CA HIS A 113 38.70 -43.06 7.57
C HIS A 113 38.15 -43.96 8.72
N LYS A 114 36.85 -44.31 8.55
CA LYS A 114 36.15 -45.63 8.40
C LYS A 114 36.29 -46.79 9.43
N ARG A 115 35.12 -47.31 9.86
CA ARG A 115 34.65 -48.72 9.68
C ARG A 115 33.16 -48.92 10.03
N VAL A 116 32.56 -50.00 9.53
CA VAL A 116 31.11 -50.27 9.36
C VAL A 116 30.70 -51.62 10.01
N LYS A 117 29.41 -51.71 10.42
CA LYS A 117 28.48 -52.87 10.62
C LYS A 117 28.57 -53.73 11.91
N VAL A 118 27.43 -53.93 12.62
CA VAL A 118 26.43 -55.05 12.50
C VAL A 118 25.27 -54.91 13.56
N ILE A 119 24.04 -55.15 13.07
CA ILE A 119 22.63 -55.39 13.57
C ILE A 119 22.50 -56.40 14.78
N PRO A 120 21.40 -56.60 15.61
CA PRO A 120 19.93 -56.56 15.36
C PRO A 120 18.96 -55.96 16.43
N ARG A 121 17.67 -56.13 16.09
CA ARG A 121 16.36 -55.56 16.49
C ARG A 121 15.50 -56.54 17.33
N GLN A 122 14.68 -56.04 18.26
CA GLN A 122 13.40 -56.65 18.74
C GLN A 122 12.62 -55.58 19.56
N GLN A 123 11.45 -55.04 19.14
CA GLN A 123 10.05 -55.51 19.16
C GLN A 123 9.42 -55.83 20.54
N ALA A 124 8.43 -55.03 20.96
CA ALA A 124 7.03 -55.39 21.29
C ALA A 124 6.34 -54.24 22.09
N VAL A 125 5.38 -53.46 21.58
CA VAL A 125 3.90 -53.57 21.41
C VAL A 125 3.04 -53.70 22.69
N ASP A 126 1.97 -52.86 22.71
CA ASP A 126 0.63 -52.98 23.34
C ASP A 126 0.41 -52.55 24.80
N SER A 127 -0.33 -51.45 25.07
CA SER A 127 -1.81 -51.30 25.17
C SER A 127 -2.22 -51.23 26.67
N LEU A 128 -3.28 -50.62 27.20
CA LEU A 128 -4.55 -50.08 26.73
C LEU A 128 -5.22 -49.30 27.90
N HIS A 129 -5.98 -48.24 27.57
CA HIS A 129 -7.25 -47.75 28.15
C HIS A 129 -7.46 -47.18 29.59
N ARG A 130 -7.98 -45.93 29.57
CA ARG A 130 -9.21 -45.36 30.20
C ARG A 130 -9.50 -45.57 31.70
N ASN A 131 -9.70 -44.47 32.45
CA ASN A 131 -11.05 -43.93 32.76
C ASN A 131 -11.04 -42.71 33.70
N VAL A 132 -12.13 -41.94 33.57
CA VAL A 132 -12.57 -40.69 34.21
C VAL A 132 -13.16 -40.92 35.62
N ALA A 133 -13.03 -39.97 36.55
CA ALA A 133 -14.11 -39.55 37.47
C ALA A 133 -13.74 -38.34 38.36
N ALA A 134 -14.78 -37.57 38.68
CA ALA A 134 -14.84 -36.26 39.33
C ALA A 134 -14.49 -36.22 40.82
N VAL A 135 -14.09 -35.03 41.31
CA VAL A 135 -14.25 -34.60 42.72
C VAL A 135 -14.57 -33.10 42.75
N VAL A 136 -15.62 -32.73 43.51
CA VAL A 136 -15.97 -31.36 43.97
C VAL A 136 -16.04 -31.41 45.52
N PRO A 137 -16.17 -30.28 46.25
CA PRO A 137 -15.10 -29.53 46.90
C PRO A 137 -15.14 -29.61 48.45
N VAL A 138 -14.11 -29.10 49.12
CA VAL A 138 -14.13 -28.85 50.58
C VAL A 138 -13.90 -27.35 50.82
N GLU A 139 -14.83 -26.73 51.55
CA GLU A 139 -14.73 -25.38 52.11
C GLU A 139 -13.72 -25.35 53.27
N ASP A 140 -12.91 -24.29 53.35
CA ASP A 140 -12.49 -23.76 54.65
C ASP A 140 -12.39 -22.23 54.61
N LYS A 141 -12.89 -21.59 55.66
CA LYS A 141 -13.02 -20.15 55.84
C LYS A 141 -11.96 -19.67 56.83
N THR A 142 -11.03 -18.81 56.42
CA THR A 142 -10.40 -17.84 57.33
C THR A 142 -10.08 -16.52 56.64
N ALA A 143 -10.21 -15.43 57.40
CA ALA A 143 -10.54 -14.08 56.97
C ALA A 143 -9.34 -13.17 56.63
N HIS A 144 -9.61 -12.24 55.70
CA HIS A 144 -9.14 -10.86 55.51
C HIS A 144 -7.68 -10.45 55.79
N LYS A 145 -6.97 -10.15 54.70
CA LYS A 145 -6.22 -8.89 54.50
C LYS A 145 -6.53 -8.35 53.10
N GLN A 146 -7.12 -7.17 53.00
CA GLN A 146 -7.36 -6.47 51.73
C GLN A 146 -6.03 -5.99 51.12
N PRO A 147 -5.75 -6.23 49.82
CA PRO A 147 -4.80 -5.45 49.06
C PRO A 147 -5.47 -4.18 48.47
N PRO A 148 -4.67 -3.15 48.14
CA PRO A 148 -5.18 -1.81 47.84
C PRO A 148 -5.92 -1.73 46.51
N SER A 149 -6.74 -0.69 46.40
CA SER A 149 -7.70 -0.35 45.35
C SER A 149 -7.18 -0.51 43.92
N LYS A 150 -7.95 -1.25 43.12
CA LYS A 150 -7.91 -1.27 41.66
C LYS A 150 -8.39 0.07 41.12
N GLU A 151 -7.49 0.92 40.63
CA GLU A 151 -7.86 1.99 39.68
C GLU A 151 -6.91 2.16 38.49
N ASP A 152 -5.82 1.38 38.39
CA ASP A 152 -4.91 1.41 37.23
C ASP A 152 -4.70 0.00 36.66
N ASP A 153 -5.70 -0.52 35.95
CA ASP A 153 -5.54 -1.61 34.98
C ASP A 153 -6.80 -1.67 34.11
N LYS A 154 -6.85 -0.85 33.04
CA LYS A 154 -7.75 -1.11 31.90
C LYS A 154 -7.14 -2.24 31.09
N SER A 155 -7.28 -3.44 31.64
CA SER A 155 -6.82 -4.71 31.10
C SER A 155 -7.62 -5.08 29.85
N PHE A 156 -6.88 -5.25 28.75
CA PHE A 156 -7.10 -6.13 27.59
C PHE A 156 -8.44 -6.05 26.83
N LEU A 157 -8.30 -6.02 25.50
CA LEU A 157 -9.38 -6.18 24.53
C LEU A 157 -9.97 -7.59 24.67
N ASP A 158 -10.85 -7.78 25.65
CA ASP A 158 -11.42 -9.08 26.02
C ASP A 158 -12.37 -9.64 24.94
N ALA A 159 -12.56 -10.96 24.97
CA ALA A 159 -13.55 -11.68 24.19
C ALA A 159 -14.95 -11.05 24.36
N PRO A 160 -15.79 -11.07 23.31
CA PRO A 160 -17.05 -10.33 23.29
C PRO A 160 -17.93 -10.65 24.51
N VAL A 161 -18.40 -9.58 25.17
CA VAL A 161 -19.32 -9.63 26.30
C VAL A 161 -20.67 -10.19 25.85
N ALA A 162 -21.44 -10.78 26.78
CA ALA A 162 -22.81 -11.23 26.53
C ALA A 162 -23.64 -10.14 25.81
N ASN A 163 -24.48 -10.56 24.85
CA ASN A 163 -25.15 -9.74 23.83
C ASN A 163 -24.23 -9.27 22.68
N LEU A 164 -23.61 -10.23 21.99
CA LEU A 164 -22.76 -10.05 20.81
C LEU A 164 -23.29 -9.00 19.80
N GLU A 165 -24.60 -9.02 19.51
CA GLU A 165 -25.21 -8.16 18.49
C GLU A 165 -25.10 -6.65 18.76
N ASP A 166 -24.97 -6.26 20.03
CA ASP A 166 -24.87 -4.86 20.46
C ASP A 166 -23.41 -4.36 20.50
N ASN A 167 -22.43 -5.25 20.29
CA ASN A 167 -21.03 -4.86 20.33
C ASN A 167 -20.67 -3.95 19.14
N PRO A 168 -19.87 -2.89 19.36
CA PRO A 168 -19.42 -2.02 18.28
C PRO A 168 -18.73 -2.81 17.16
N GLY A 169 -19.24 -2.66 15.93
CA GLY A 169 -18.64 -3.23 14.74
C GLY A 169 -18.88 -4.73 14.53
N GLU A 170 -19.73 -5.36 15.35
CA GLU A 170 -20.13 -6.78 15.17
C GLU A 170 -20.77 -7.00 13.80
N MET A 171 -20.53 -8.16 13.19
CA MET A 171 -20.94 -8.49 11.82
C MET A 171 -20.45 -7.46 10.79
N GLY A 172 -19.27 -6.86 11.03
CA GLY A 172 -18.67 -5.86 10.14
C GLY A 172 -19.46 -4.57 9.97
N LYS A 173 -20.42 -4.27 10.86
CA LYS A 173 -21.25 -3.05 10.79
C LYS A 173 -20.40 -1.78 11.03
N PRO A 174 -20.81 -0.61 10.48
CA PRO A 174 -20.11 0.65 10.72
C PRO A 174 -20.23 1.11 12.17
N VAL A 175 -19.13 1.56 12.77
CA VAL A 175 -19.14 2.30 14.04
C VAL A 175 -19.11 3.79 13.76
N ASN A 176 -20.23 4.46 14.02
CA ASN A 176 -20.37 5.90 13.79
C ASN A 176 -20.13 6.68 15.08
N LEU A 177 -19.12 7.54 15.09
CA LEU A 177 -18.87 8.47 16.19
C LEU A 177 -19.87 9.65 16.16
N PRO A 178 -20.24 10.22 17.32
CA PRO A 178 -21.09 11.41 17.37
C PRO A 178 -20.44 12.60 16.66
N LYS A 179 -21.25 13.49 16.07
CA LYS A 179 -20.73 14.71 15.41
C LYS A 179 -20.08 15.67 16.41
N ASP A 180 -20.70 15.82 17.57
CA ASP A 180 -20.22 16.64 18.68
C ASP A 180 -19.45 15.74 19.67
N MET A 181 -18.15 15.57 19.41
CA MET A 181 -17.27 14.77 20.25
C MET A 181 -16.72 15.58 21.43
N PRO A 182 -16.63 14.99 22.65
CA PRO A 182 -15.86 15.57 23.75
C PRO A 182 -14.40 15.85 23.32
N PRO A 183 -13.74 16.88 23.89
CA PRO A 183 -12.38 17.25 23.49
C PRO A 183 -11.36 16.10 23.51
N ASP A 184 -11.41 15.26 24.55
CA ASP A 184 -10.50 14.13 24.70
C ASP A 184 -10.72 13.04 23.65
N MET A 185 -11.98 12.74 23.33
CA MET A 185 -12.34 11.81 22.26
C MET A 185 -11.86 12.32 20.90
N LYS A 186 -12.12 13.60 20.61
CA LYS A 186 -11.69 14.22 19.36
C LYS A 186 -10.16 14.16 19.22
N LYS A 187 -9.43 14.47 20.29
CA LYS A 187 -7.96 14.36 20.31
C LYS A 187 -7.50 12.93 20.04
N ALA A 188 -8.11 11.92 20.65
CA ALA A 188 -7.76 10.52 20.42
C ALA A 188 -8.02 10.07 18.96
N VAL A 189 -9.12 10.52 18.37
CA VAL A 189 -9.44 10.30 16.95
C VAL A 189 -8.39 10.97 16.05
N ASP A 190 -8.08 12.25 16.28
CA ASP A 190 -7.10 13.01 15.51
C ASP A 190 -5.69 12.40 15.61
N ASP A 191 -5.28 11.97 16.80
CA ASP A 191 -4.00 11.27 17.03
C ASP A 191 -3.94 9.93 16.28
N GLY A 192 -5.04 9.16 16.29
CA GLY A 192 -5.17 7.90 15.56
C GLY A 192 -4.99 8.10 14.05
N TRP A 193 -5.68 9.08 13.48
CA TRP A 193 -5.55 9.45 12.07
C TRP A 193 -4.15 9.94 11.71
N SER A 194 -3.53 10.73 12.59
CA SER A 194 -2.18 11.27 12.39
C SER A 194 -1.13 10.15 12.34
N LYS A 195 -1.19 9.20 13.28
CA LYS A 195 -0.22 8.11 13.41
C LYS A 195 -0.43 7.00 12.38
N ASN A 196 -1.68 6.63 12.09
CA ASN A 196 -1.96 5.40 11.35
C ASN A 196 -2.63 5.61 9.98
N ALA A 197 -3.11 6.82 9.70
CA ALA A 197 -3.88 7.16 8.48
C ALA A 197 -5.21 6.40 8.31
N PHE A 198 -5.80 5.97 9.44
CA PHE A 198 -7.17 5.49 9.59
C PHE A 198 -7.66 5.81 11.02
N ASN A 199 -8.94 5.62 11.30
CA ASN A 199 -9.55 5.87 12.60
C ASN A 199 -9.20 4.79 13.64
N GLN A 200 -8.01 4.88 14.23
CA GLN A 200 -7.59 3.94 15.28
C GLN A 200 -8.57 3.93 16.46
N TYR A 201 -9.10 5.09 16.86
CA TYR A 201 -10.03 5.17 17.99
C TYR A 201 -11.25 4.26 17.79
N VAL A 202 -11.84 4.25 16.59
CA VAL A 202 -12.93 3.32 16.27
C VAL A 202 -12.45 1.87 16.32
N SER A 203 -11.28 1.57 15.77
CA SER A 203 -10.71 0.22 15.87
C SER A 203 -10.53 -0.23 17.33
N ASP A 204 -10.14 0.65 18.23
CA ASP A 204 -9.92 0.32 19.63
C ASP A 204 -11.24 0.03 20.39
N LEU A 205 -12.40 0.45 19.84
CA LEU A 205 -13.73 0.12 20.36
C LEU A 205 -14.27 -1.23 19.86
N ILE A 206 -13.72 -1.75 18.77
CA ILE A 206 -14.20 -2.96 18.10
C ILE A 206 -13.46 -4.17 18.65
N SER A 207 -14.19 -5.25 18.94
CA SER A 207 -13.60 -6.52 19.38
C SER A 207 -12.51 -7.00 18.41
N VAL A 208 -11.41 -7.53 18.96
CA VAL A 208 -10.38 -8.21 18.15
C VAL A 208 -10.84 -9.57 17.64
N HIS A 209 -11.98 -10.07 18.15
CA HIS A 209 -12.64 -11.31 17.76
C HIS A 209 -14.01 -11.08 17.09
N ARG A 210 -14.27 -9.88 16.54
CA ARG A 210 -15.58 -9.62 15.91
C ARG A 210 -15.89 -10.61 14.78
N SER A 211 -17.15 -10.98 14.65
CA SER A 211 -17.64 -11.78 13.53
C SER A 211 -17.78 -10.91 12.27
N LEU A 212 -17.72 -11.55 11.11
CA LEU A 212 -17.97 -10.93 9.80
C LEU A 212 -19.16 -11.62 9.10
N PRO A 213 -19.88 -10.94 8.21
CA PRO A 213 -20.82 -11.60 7.33
C PRO A 213 -20.06 -12.57 6.42
N ASP A 214 -20.64 -13.72 6.09
CA ASP A 214 -20.06 -14.66 5.12
C ASP A 214 -20.34 -14.16 3.69
N PRO A 215 -19.34 -13.61 2.98
CA PRO A 215 -19.53 -12.97 1.68
C PRO A 215 -19.62 -13.97 0.53
N ARG A 216 -19.34 -15.26 0.78
CA ARG A 216 -19.22 -16.29 -0.25
C ARG A 216 -20.57 -16.59 -0.90
N ASP A 217 -20.54 -16.77 -2.21
CA ASP A 217 -21.69 -17.29 -2.96
C ASP A 217 -21.99 -18.74 -2.60
N ALA A 218 -23.23 -19.19 -2.84
CA ALA A 218 -23.67 -20.56 -2.55
C ALA A 218 -22.75 -21.63 -3.20
N TRP A 219 -22.21 -21.34 -4.39
CA TRP A 219 -21.23 -22.20 -5.06
C TRP A 219 -20.02 -22.45 -4.14
N CYS A 220 -19.41 -21.39 -3.62
CA CYS A 220 -18.23 -21.45 -2.76
C CYS A 220 -18.44 -22.13 -1.40
N LYS A 221 -19.70 -22.32 -0.96
CA LYS A 221 -20.01 -22.98 0.32
C LYS A 221 -20.09 -24.50 0.21
N ASP A 222 -20.09 -25.04 -1.02
CA ASP A 222 -20.09 -26.49 -1.23
C ASP A 222 -18.69 -27.07 -1.00
N SER A 223 -18.50 -27.68 0.18
CA SER A 223 -17.26 -28.35 0.57
C SER A 223 -16.80 -29.46 -0.39
N ALA A 224 -17.72 -30.07 -1.16
CA ALA A 224 -17.39 -31.15 -2.08
C ALA A 224 -16.54 -30.68 -3.28
N MET A 225 -16.44 -29.38 -3.51
CA MET A 225 -15.63 -28.82 -4.59
C MET A 225 -14.14 -28.76 -4.26
N TYR A 226 -13.78 -28.72 -2.97
CA TYR A 226 -12.40 -28.60 -2.52
C TYR A 226 -11.77 -29.98 -2.29
N LEU A 227 -10.47 -30.08 -2.54
CA LEU A 227 -9.70 -31.28 -2.20
C LEU A 227 -9.71 -31.53 -0.68
N SER A 228 -9.82 -32.79 -0.27
CA SER A 228 -9.85 -33.15 1.15
C SER A 228 -8.49 -33.10 1.85
N ASN A 229 -7.39 -33.25 1.11
CA ASN A 229 -6.03 -33.22 1.64
C ASN A 229 -5.31 -31.96 1.16
N LEU A 230 -5.56 -30.85 1.85
CA LEU A 230 -4.96 -29.55 1.53
C LEU A 230 -3.58 -29.40 2.20
N PRO A 231 -2.63 -28.72 1.55
CA PRO A 231 -1.31 -28.45 2.12
C PRO A 231 -1.41 -27.46 3.27
N LYS A 232 -0.56 -27.61 4.29
CA LYS A 232 -0.42 -26.59 5.33
C LYS A 232 0.18 -25.30 4.78
N THR A 233 -0.14 -24.18 5.40
CA THR A 233 0.45 -22.87 5.14
C THR A 233 1.05 -22.25 6.39
N ASP A 234 2.15 -21.52 6.22
CA ASP A 234 2.61 -20.55 7.22
C ASP A 234 2.13 -19.16 6.80
N VAL A 235 1.44 -18.48 7.72
CA VAL A 235 0.88 -17.15 7.48
C VAL A 235 1.90 -16.11 7.92
N ILE A 236 2.42 -15.31 6.99
CA ILE A 236 3.41 -14.27 7.28
C ILE A 236 2.72 -12.91 7.29
N ILE A 237 2.81 -12.23 8.43
CA ILE A 237 2.27 -10.88 8.64
C ILE A 237 3.42 -9.95 8.97
N CYS A 238 3.80 -9.09 8.03
CA CYS A 238 4.82 -8.07 8.25
C CYS A 238 4.18 -6.81 8.81
N PHE A 239 4.79 -6.20 9.82
CA PHE A 239 4.29 -4.96 10.40
C PHE A 239 5.43 -4.01 10.76
N HIS A 240 5.13 -2.72 10.73
CA HIS A 240 5.99 -1.67 11.26
C HIS A 240 5.09 -0.60 11.85
N ASN A 241 5.20 -0.32 13.16
CA ASN A 241 4.42 0.73 13.82
C ASN A 241 2.90 0.62 13.58
N GLU A 242 2.37 -0.61 13.61
CA GLU A 242 0.94 -0.84 13.46
C GLU A 242 0.18 -0.56 14.76
N ALA A 243 -1.07 -0.11 14.63
CA ALA A 243 -1.96 0.04 15.77
C ALA A 243 -2.22 -1.33 16.44
N TRP A 244 -2.21 -1.35 17.78
CA TRP A 244 -2.37 -2.57 18.58
C TRP A 244 -3.65 -3.34 18.22
N SER A 245 -4.82 -2.69 18.30
CA SER A 245 -6.12 -3.34 18.06
C SER A 245 -6.21 -3.99 16.67
N VAL A 246 -5.66 -3.32 15.65
CA VAL A 246 -5.70 -3.79 14.26
C VAL A 246 -4.77 -4.97 14.04
N LEU A 247 -3.51 -4.88 14.51
CA LEU A 247 -2.55 -5.98 14.38
C LEU A 247 -3.08 -7.24 15.07
N ILE A 248 -3.54 -7.11 16.32
CA ILE A 248 -4.05 -8.25 17.09
C ILE A 248 -5.33 -8.81 16.45
N ARG A 249 -6.24 -7.97 15.94
CA ARG A 249 -7.42 -8.41 15.20
C ARG A 249 -7.07 -9.19 13.93
N THR A 250 -6.02 -8.81 13.21
CA THR A 250 -5.55 -9.62 12.06
C THR A 250 -5.09 -11.00 12.48
N VAL A 251 -4.33 -11.12 13.57
CA VAL A 251 -3.85 -12.43 14.05
C VAL A 251 -5.00 -13.30 14.52
N HIS A 252 -5.91 -12.75 15.33
CA HIS A 252 -7.11 -13.49 15.78
C HIS A 252 -8.04 -13.82 14.63
N SER A 253 -8.18 -12.93 13.64
CA SER A 253 -8.93 -13.25 12.44
C SER A 253 -8.38 -14.47 11.69
N VAL A 254 -7.08 -14.71 11.70
CA VAL A 254 -6.49 -15.91 11.10
C VAL A 254 -6.73 -17.12 12.01
N LEU A 255 -6.49 -16.99 13.32
CA LEU A 255 -6.70 -18.07 14.28
C LEU A 255 -8.16 -18.57 14.33
N ASP A 256 -9.11 -17.64 14.30
CA ASP A 256 -10.53 -17.90 14.50
C ASP A 256 -11.22 -18.41 13.23
N ARG A 257 -10.67 -18.11 12.03
CA ARG A 257 -11.32 -18.39 10.73
C ARG A 257 -10.48 -19.20 9.75
N SER A 258 -9.46 -19.89 10.25
CA SER A 258 -8.70 -20.88 9.48
C SER A 258 -8.77 -22.25 10.15
N PRO A 259 -8.98 -23.34 9.38
CA PRO A 259 -8.94 -24.69 9.95
C PRO A 259 -7.57 -24.96 10.61
N PRO A 260 -7.53 -25.33 11.91
CA PRO A 260 -6.26 -25.46 12.66
C PRO A 260 -5.26 -26.43 12.05
N GLU A 261 -5.74 -27.47 11.38
CA GLU A 261 -4.92 -28.46 10.69
C GLU A 261 -4.19 -27.91 9.46
N LEU A 262 -4.69 -26.82 8.85
CA LEU A 262 -4.11 -26.18 7.67
C LEU A 262 -3.08 -25.09 8.02
N ILE A 263 -3.05 -24.63 9.27
CA ILE A 263 -2.06 -23.65 9.72
C ILE A 263 -0.83 -24.38 10.29
N GLY A 264 0.36 -24.02 9.81
CA GLY A 264 1.64 -24.38 10.40
C GLY A 264 2.01 -23.41 11.53
N GLU A 265 2.55 -22.26 11.16
CA GLU A 265 2.88 -21.14 12.05
C GLU A 265 2.29 -19.81 11.50
N ILE A 266 1.87 -18.91 12.40
CA ILE A 266 1.63 -17.49 12.09
C ILE A 266 2.89 -16.72 12.47
N ILE A 267 3.61 -16.23 11.46
CA ILE A 267 4.91 -15.58 11.61
C ILE A 267 4.70 -14.06 11.53
N LEU A 268 4.74 -13.39 12.68
CA LEU A 268 4.68 -11.93 12.79
C LEU A 268 6.10 -11.36 12.62
N VAL A 269 6.32 -10.59 11.57
CA VAL A 269 7.64 -9.98 11.28
C VAL A 269 7.61 -8.50 11.63
N ASP A 270 8.27 -8.12 12.71
CA ASP A 270 8.50 -6.73 13.12
C ASP A 270 9.63 -6.13 12.27
N ASP A 271 9.28 -5.28 11.29
CA ASP A 271 10.23 -4.48 10.50
C ASP A 271 10.69 -3.25 11.28
N TYR A 272 11.30 -3.51 12.45
CA TYR A 272 11.93 -2.50 13.30
C TYR A 272 11.00 -1.38 13.77
N SER A 273 9.85 -1.75 14.35
CA SER A 273 8.92 -0.81 14.99
C SER A 273 9.56 -0.10 16.19
N ASP A 274 9.12 1.12 16.50
CA ASP A 274 9.56 1.89 17.67
C ASP A 274 8.46 2.06 18.74
N MET A 275 7.22 1.70 18.43
CA MET A 275 6.10 1.79 19.37
C MET A 275 6.24 0.79 20.54
N PRO A 276 6.14 1.22 21.82
CA PRO A 276 6.34 0.37 22.99
C PRO A 276 5.42 -0.86 23.04
N HIS A 277 4.15 -0.72 22.62
CA HIS A 277 3.18 -1.83 22.63
C HIS A 277 3.56 -2.97 21.69
N LEU A 278 4.41 -2.73 20.69
CA LEU A 278 4.86 -3.76 19.73
C LEU A 278 6.10 -4.52 20.21
N LYS A 279 6.61 -4.23 21.41
CA LYS A 279 7.79 -4.87 22.00
C LYS A 279 7.37 -5.98 22.95
N ARG A 280 7.72 -5.85 24.22
CA ARG A 280 7.47 -6.87 25.25
C ARG A 280 5.99 -7.18 25.42
N GLN A 281 5.11 -6.17 25.35
CA GLN A 281 3.66 -6.37 25.46
C GLN A 281 3.12 -7.33 24.38
N LEU A 282 3.61 -7.23 23.14
CA LEU A 282 3.22 -8.13 22.05
C LEU A 282 3.71 -9.56 22.28
N GLU A 283 4.93 -9.72 22.80
CA GLU A 283 5.51 -11.02 23.17
C GLU A 283 4.71 -11.67 24.30
N ASP A 284 4.43 -10.91 25.36
CA ASP A 284 3.68 -11.39 26.51
C ASP A 284 2.24 -11.77 26.11
N TYR A 285 1.60 -11.00 25.22
CA TYR A 285 0.24 -11.29 24.74
C TYR A 285 0.15 -12.61 23.96
N PHE A 286 1.12 -12.88 23.08
CA PHE A 286 1.11 -14.11 22.28
C PHE A 286 1.90 -15.28 22.90
N ALA A 287 2.44 -15.13 24.11
CA ALA A 287 3.23 -16.17 24.77
C ALA A 287 2.48 -17.50 24.95
N SER A 288 1.15 -17.45 25.15
CA SER A 288 0.29 -18.64 25.27
C SER A 288 -0.13 -19.25 23.94
N TYR A 289 0.13 -18.59 22.81
CA TYR A 289 -0.31 -19.02 21.48
C TYR A 289 0.85 -19.73 20.77
N SER A 290 0.94 -21.05 20.93
CA SER A 290 2.05 -21.85 20.39
C SER A 290 2.21 -21.80 18.87
N MET A 291 1.16 -21.41 18.16
CA MET A 291 1.16 -21.26 16.69
C MET A 291 1.68 -19.88 16.24
N VAL A 292 1.77 -18.89 17.14
CA VAL A 292 2.20 -17.54 16.81
C VAL A 292 3.68 -17.37 17.14
N LYS A 293 4.43 -16.87 16.17
CA LYS A 293 5.87 -16.63 16.29
C LYS A 293 6.20 -15.22 15.89
N ILE A 294 6.88 -14.50 16.79
CA ILE A 294 7.34 -13.13 16.51
C ILE A 294 8.81 -13.18 16.09
N VAL A 295 9.12 -12.57 14.95
CA VAL A 295 10.45 -12.42 14.38
C VAL A 295 10.74 -10.93 14.27
N ARG A 296 11.92 -10.48 14.73
CA ARG A 296 12.29 -9.06 14.71
C ARG A 296 13.45 -8.80 13.76
N GLY A 297 13.27 -7.84 12.86
CA GLY A 297 14.34 -7.32 12.03
C GLY A 297 15.32 -6.49 12.87
N PRO A 298 16.64 -6.56 12.60
CA PRO A 298 17.65 -5.81 13.37
C PRO A 298 17.67 -4.31 13.04
N GLN A 299 17.08 -3.91 11.92
CA GLN A 299 17.01 -2.54 11.43
C GLN A 299 15.80 -2.38 10.51
N ARG A 300 15.42 -1.14 10.17
CA ARG A 300 14.32 -0.88 9.23
C ARG A 300 14.74 -1.20 7.80
N GLU A 301 14.18 -2.27 7.25
CA GLU A 301 14.54 -2.79 5.93
C GLU A 301 13.44 -2.63 4.87
N GLY A 302 12.17 -2.55 5.29
CA GLY A 302 11.03 -2.47 4.39
C GLY A 302 10.23 -3.76 4.27
N LEU A 303 9.04 -3.64 3.67
CA LEU A 303 8.10 -4.74 3.46
C LEU A 303 8.78 -5.93 2.76
N ILE A 304 9.56 -5.66 1.72
CA ILE A 304 10.11 -6.71 0.85
C ILE A 304 11.10 -7.58 1.63
N ARG A 305 12.04 -6.95 2.34
CA ARG A 305 13.03 -7.68 3.14
C ARG A 305 12.43 -8.28 4.41
N ALA A 306 11.41 -7.64 4.99
CA ALA A 306 10.62 -8.23 6.07
C ALA A 306 9.90 -9.52 5.62
N ARG A 307 9.29 -9.53 4.43
CA ARG A 307 8.68 -10.73 3.84
C ARG A 307 9.71 -11.83 3.60
N LEU A 308 10.88 -11.47 3.05
CA LEU A 308 11.99 -12.42 2.87
C LEU A 308 12.50 -12.97 4.22
N LEU A 309 12.54 -12.15 5.27
CA LEU A 309 12.88 -12.58 6.62
C LEU A 309 11.84 -13.59 7.15
N GLY A 310 10.54 -13.30 7.01
CA GLY A 310 9.47 -14.23 7.37
C GLY A 310 9.56 -15.55 6.59
N ALA A 311 9.82 -15.48 5.28
CA ALA A 311 9.94 -16.65 4.42
C ALA A 311 11.07 -17.59 4.84
N LYS A 312 12.17 -17.06 5.41
CA LYS A 312 13.27 -17.87 5.97
C LYS A 312 12.85 -18.69 7.19
N TYR A 313 11.83 -18.25 7.92
CA TYR A 313 11.30 -18.97 9.08
C TYR A 313 10.16 -19.93 8.72
N ALA A 314 9.55 -19.77 7.55
CA ALA A 314 8.49 -20.64 7.06
C ALA A 314 9.02 -22.05 6.72
N LYS A 315 8.28 -23.06 7.14
CA LYS A 315 8.57 -24.49 6.97
C LYS A 315 7.47 -25.21 6.19
N SER A 316 6.24 -24.71 6.25
CA SER A 316 5.08 -25.30 5.58
C SER A 316 5.25 -25.33 4.06
N PRO A 317 4.50 -26.22 3.36
CA PRO A 317 4.52 -26.28 1.89
C PRO A 317 4.08 -24.97 1.22
N VAL A 318 3.09 -24.27 1.81
CA VAL A 318 2.57 -23.00 1.30
C VAL A 318 3.00 -21.86 2.22
N ILE A 319 3.21 -20.68 1.63
CA ILE A 319 3.32 -19.41 2.34
C ILE A 319 2.11 -18.56 1.98
N THR A 320 1.44 -18.01 2.98
CA THR A 320 0.34 -17.05 2.81
C THR A 320 0.76 -15.71 3.40
N TYR A 321 0.89 -14.68 2.58
CA TYR A 321 1.15 -13.32 3.05
C TYR A 321 -0.15 -12.58 3.32
N LEU A 322 -0.19 -11.86 4.44
CA LEU A 322 -1.23 -10.89 4.76
C LEU A 322 -0.58 -9.60 5.28
N ASP A 323 -1.25 -8.47 5.06
CA ASP A 323 -0.88 -7.21 5.72
C ASP A 323 -1.37 -7.23 7.17
N SER A 324 -0.77 -6.39 8.03
CA SER A 324 -1.08 -6.29 9.47
C SER A 324 -2.40 -5.60 9.82
N HIS A 325 -3.25 -5.35 8.83
CA HIS A 325 -4.53 -4.64 8.96
C HIS A 325 -5.58 -5.26 8.05
N CYS A 326 -5.70 -6.58 8.22
CA CYS A 326 -6.62 -7.44 7.50
C CYS A 326 -7.61 -8.13 8.43
N GLU A 327 -8.77 -8.51 7.89
CA GLU A 327 -9.73 -9.40 8.52
C GLU A 327 -10.22 -10.42 7.50
N CYS A 328 -9.87 -11.68 7.70
CA CYS A 328 -10.25 -12.81 6.87
C CYS A 328 -11.74 -13.12 7.04
N ALA A 329 -12.46 -13.44 5.95
CA ALA A 329 -13.82 -13.95 6.04
C ALA A 329 -13.86 -15.45 6.37
N GLU A 330 -15.05 -15.99 6.65
CA GLU A 330 -15.22 -17.44 6.82
C GLU A 330 -14.86 -18.21 5.54
N GLY A 331 -14.10 -19.30 5.67
CA GLY A 331 -13.69 -20.16 4.55
C GLY A 331 -12.78 -19.49 3.52
N TRP A 332 -12.01 -18.48 3.94
CA TRP A 332 -11.09 -17.76 3.06
C TRP A 332 -9.88 -18.60 2.62
N LEU A 333 -9.45 -19.58 3.41
CA LEU A 333 -8.13 -20.20 3.24
C LEU A 333 -8.17 -21.41 2.31
N GLU A 334 -9.17 -22.27 2.49
CA GLU A 334 -9.34 -23.54 1.77
C GLU A 334 -9.38 -23.34 0.25
N PRO A 335 -10.10 -22.35 -0.30
CA PRO A 335 -10.10 -22.09 -1.73
C PRO A 335 -8.71 -21.72 -2.25
N LEU A 336 -7.87 -21.02 -1.49
CA LEU A 336 -6.51 -20.67 -1.90
C LEU A 336 -5.62 -21.92 -1.92
N LEU A 337 -5.66 -22.73 -0.87
CA LEU A 337 -4.84 -23.93 -0.74
C LEU A 337 -5.24 -25.02 -1.74
N ASP A 338 -6.53 -25.14 -2.07
CA ASP A 338 -7.02 -26.06 -3.10
C ASP A 338 -6.38 -25.79 -4.46
N ARG A 339 -6.28 -24.52 -4.86
CA ARG A 339 -5.67 -24.13 -6.14
C ARG A 339 -4.20 -24.50 -6.21
N ILE A 340 -3.45 -24.25 -5.14
CA ILE A 340 -2.03 -24.60 -5.05
C ILE A 340 -1.85 -26.11 -5.00
N ALA A 341 -2.72 -26.84 -4.31
CA ALA A 341 -2.70 -28.30 -4.25
C ALA A 341 -2.90 -28.94 -5.64
N ARG A 342 -3.77 -28.35 -6.46
CA ARG A 342 -3.99 -28.80 -7.86
C ARG A 342 -2.84 -28.43 -8.78
N ASN A 343 -2.23 -27.27 -8.58
CA ASN A 343 -1.05 -26.85 -9.32
C ASN A 343 -0.13 -25.97 -8.47
N SER A 344 1.02 -26.55 -8.08
CA SER A 344 2.04 -25.86 -7.25
C SER A 344 2.67 -24.63 -7.91
N THR A 345 2.49 -24.40 -9.22
CA THR A 345 2.98 -23.19 -9.90
C THR A 345 1.93 -22.07 -9.98
N THR A 346 0.77 -22.26 -9.36
CA THR A 346 -0.27 -21.23 -9.25
C THR A 346 -0.02 -20.35 -8.03
N VAL A 347 0.04 -19.03 -8.25
CA VAL A 347 -0.04 -18.01 -7.20
C VAL A 347 -1.48 -17.54 -7.11
N VAL A 348 -2.04 -17.53 -5.91
CA VAL A 348 -3.45 -17.19 -5.71
C VAL A 348 -3.62 -16.03 -4.76
N CYS A 349 -4.54 -15.13 -5.08
CA CYS A 349 -4.91 -14.00 -4.25
C CYS A 349 -6.38 -14.11 -3.83
N PRO A 350 -6.74 -13.72 -2.60
CA PRO A 350 -8.13 -13.52 -2.23
C PRO A 350 -8.73 -12.33 -3.01
N VAL A 351 -10.05 -12.26 -3.05
CA VAL A 351 -10.75 -10.99 -3.22
C VAL A 351 -10.43 -10.12 -2.01
N ILE A 352 -9.92 -8.91 -2.28
CA ILE A 352 -9.56 -7.96 -1.24
C ILE A 352 -10.74 -7.01 -1.04
N ASP A 353 -11.49 -7.26 0.03
CA ASP A 353 -12.63 -6.44 0.43
C ASP A 353 -12.17 -5.17 1.15
N VAL A 354 -13.00 -4.13 1.13
CA VAL A 354 -12.65 -2.83 1.73
C VAL A 354 -13.15 -2.80 3.17
N ILE A 355 -12.24 -2.61 4.12
CA ILE A 355 -12.60 -2.15 5.46
C ILE A 355 -12.47 -0.63 5.47
N ASP A 356 -13.57 0.07 5.73
CA ASP A 356 -13.60 1.53 5.68
C ASP A 356 -12.62 2.15 6.70
N ASP A 357 -11.81 3.12 6.25
CA ASP A 357 -10.77 3.72 7.07
C ASP A 357 -11.30 4.64 8.19
N THR A 358 -12.61 4.92 8.19
CA THR A 358 -13.28 5.83 9.13
C THR A 358 -14.20 5.10 10.11
N THR A 359 -15.06 4.21 9.62
CA THR A 359 -16.09 3.50 10.40
C THR A 359 -15.75 2.04 10.67
N LEU A 360 -14.72 1.50 10.00
CA LEU A 360 -14.29 0.10 10.05
C LEU A 360 -15.40 -0.88 9.59
N GLU A 361 -16.33 -0.40 8.77
CA GLU A 361 -17.34 -1.21 8.08
C GLU A 361 -16.67 -2.16 7.08
N PHE A 362 -17.13 -3.40 7.04
CA PHE A 362 -16.65 -4.42 6.11
C PHE A 362 -17.49 -4.41 4.83
N HIS A 363 -16.96 -3.84 3.75
CA HIS A 363 -17.62 -3.79 2.46
C HIS A 363 -17.18 -4.96 1.57
N TYR A 364 -18.14 -5.84 1.28
CA TYR A 364 -17.95 -7.00 0.41
C TYR A 364 -18.90 -6.98 -0.78
N ARG A 365 -18.60 -7.81 -1.78
CA ARG A 365 -19.43 -8.01 -2.97
C ARG A 365 -19.46 -9.49 -3.32
N ASP A 366 -20.50 -9.90 -4.04
CA ASP A 366 -20.58 -11.24 -4.63
C ASP A 366 -19.52 -11.44 -5.74
N SER A 367 -19.40 -12.69 -6.23
CA SER A 367 -18.40 -13.03 -7.25
C SER A 367 -18.60 -12.33 -8.60
N SER A 368 -19.78 -11.75 -8.89
CA SER A 368 -20.01 -11.02 -10.13
C SER A 368 -19.24 -9.68 -10.16
N GLY A 369 -18.90 -9.15 -8.98
CA GLY A 369 -18.19 -7.89 -8.80
C GLY A 369 -16.66 -7.99 -8.75
N VAL A 370 -16.08 -9.18 -8.98
CA VAL A 370 -14.64 -9.42 -8.89
C VAL A 370 -13.88 -8.54 -9.88
N ASN A 371 -12.76 -7.98 -9.40
CA ASN A 371 -11.81 -7.27 -10.23
C ASN A 371 -10.48 -8.02 -10.27
N VAL A 372 -9.76 -7.86 -11.38
CA VAL A 372 -8.40 -8.36 -11.58
C VAL A 372 -7.42 -7.19 -11.53
N GLY A 373 -6.17 -7.49 -11.20
CA GLY A 373 -5.09 -6.53 -11.18
C GLY A 373 -4.49 -6.28 -12.55
N GLY A 374 -4.24 -5.02 -12.88
CA GLY A 374 -3.47 -4.57 -14.02
C GLY A 374 -2.48 -3.47 -13.63
N PHE A 375 -1.89 -2.83 -14.63
CA PHE A 375 -0.96 -1.73 -14.42
C PHE A 375 -1.02 -0.73 -15.57
N ASP A 376 -0.59 0.49 -15.32
CA ASP A 376 -0.37 1.50 -16.34
C ASP A 376 1.12 1.65 -16.69
N TRP A 377 1.45 2.43 -17.73
CA TRP A 377 2.84 2.66 -18.14
C TRP A 377 3.65 3.55 -17.18
N ASN A 378 3.05 4.02 -16.06
CA ASN A 378 3.79 4.57 -14.93
C ASN A 378 4.22 3.47 -13.94
N LEU A 379 3.98 2.20 -14.27
CA LEU A 379 4.19 1.03 -13.41
C LEU A 379 3.45 1.13 -12.09
N GLN A 380 2.24 1.69 -12.14
CA GLN A 380 1.33 1.72 -11.01
C GLN A 380 0.26 0.65 -11.18
N PHE A 381 0.00 -0.07 -10.09
CA PHE A 381 -1.09 -1.04 -10.03
C PHE A 381 -2.46 -0.37 -10.17
N SER A 382 -3.38 -1.03 -10.87
CA SER A 382 -4.78 -0.62 -10.97
C SER A 382 -5.73 -1.81 -11.03
N TRP A 383 -6.92 -1.64 -10.46
CA TRP A 383 -8.00 -2.62 -10.57
C TRP A 383 -8.76 -2.46 -11.88
N HIS A 384 -9.07 -3.58 -12.52
CA HIS A 384 -9.88 -3.65 -13.74
C HIS A 384 -10.96 -4.72 -13.58
N SER A 385 -12.10 -4.50 -14.23
CA SER A 385 -13.11 -5.56 -14.35
C SER A 385 -12.54 -6.74 -15.14
N VAL A 386 -13.00 -7.95 -14.82
CA VAL A 386 -12.61 -9.17 -15.54
C VAL A 386 -12.87 -8.98 -17.04
N PRO A 387 -11.87 -9.16 -17.92
CA PRO A 387 -12.04 -8.97 -19.35
C PRO A 387 -12.95 -10.05 -19.95
N GLU A 388 -13.63 -9.70 -21.05
CA GLU A 388 -14.60 -10.59 -21.69
C GLU A 388 -13.98 -11.93 -22.15
N ARG A 389 -12.71 -11.90 -22.57
CA ARG A 389 -11.93 -13.09 -22.91
C ARG A 389 -11.85 -14.07 -21.76
N GLU A 390 -11.62 -13.56 -20.55
CA GLU A 390 -11.50 -14.38 -19.34
C GLU A 390 -12.89 -14.83 -18.86
N LYS A 391 -13.91 -13.98 -18.92
CA LYS A 391 -15.30 -14.37 -18.59
C LYS A 391 -15.79 -15.56 -19.41
N LYS A 392 -15.45 -15.61 -20.70
CA LYS A 392 -15.83 -16.72 -21.61
C LYS A 392 -15.16 -18.05 -21.29
N ARG A 393 -14.12 -18.07 -20.45
CA ARG A 393 -13.42 -19.29 -20.01
C ARG A 393 -14.19 -20.04 -18.92
N HIS A 394 -15.14 -19.37 -18.26
CA HIS A 394 -15.80 -19.83 -17.05
C HIS A 394 -17.30 -20.05 -17.25
N ASN A 395 -17.85 -20.99 -16.50
CA ASN A 395 -19.29 -21.25 -16.45
C ASN A 395 -19.95 -20.57 -15.25
N SER A 396 -19.18 -20.26 -14.20
CA SER A 396 -19.62 -19.54 -13.01
C SER A 396 -18.72 -18.33 -12.74
N THR A 397 -19.30 -17.26 -12.20
CA THR A 397 -18.55 -16.07 -11.74
C THR A 397 -17.69 -16.37 -10.51
N SER A 398 -17.99 -17.44 -9.79
CA SER A 398 -17.25 -17.86 -8.60
C SER A 398 -15.97 -18.66 -8.91
N GLU A 399 -15.72 -19.00 -10.18
CA GLU A 399 -14.50 -19.71 -10.59
C GLU A 399 -13.25 -18.80 -10.51
N PRO A 400 -12.06 -19.34 -10.19
CA PRO A 400 -10.81 -18.58 -10.18
C PRO A 400 -10.49 -17.92 -11.52
N VAL A 401 -10.21 -16.61 -11.50
CA VAL A 401 -9.95 -15.82 -12.70
C VAL A 401 -8.48 -15.45 -12.82
N TYR A 402 -7.95 -15.49 -14.05
CA TYR A 402 -6.59 -15.04 -14.33
C TYR A 402 -6.46 -13.53 -14.15
N SER A 403 -5.41 -13.14 -13.43
CA SER A 403 -5.10 -11.75 -13.14
C SER A 403 -3.73 -11.40 -13.73
N PRO A 404 -3.63 -10.39 -14.62
CA PRO A 404 -2.35 -9.93 -15.13
C PRO A 404 -1.36 -9.60 -14.01
N THR A 405 -1.83 -8.92 -12.98
CA THR A 405 -1.01 -8.55 -11.82
C THR A 405 -1.74 -8.76 -10.50
N MET A 406 -1.00 -8.72 -9.39
CA MET A 406 -1.55 -8.76 -8.04
C MET A 406 -1.42 -7.39 -7.34
N ALA A 407 -2.31 -7.12 -6.39
CA ALA A 407 -2.15 -5.99 -5.48
C ALA A 407 -0.88 -6.15 -4.62
N GLY A 408 -0.55 -7.41 -4.27
CA GLY A 408 0.71 -7.79 -3.62
C GLY A 408 0.66 -7.84 -2.10
N GLY A 409 -0.34 -7.24 -1.45
CA GLY A 409 -0.52 -7.31 0.00
C GLY A 409 -0.86 -8.72 0.50
N LEU A 410 -1.79 -9.38 -0.20
CA LEU A 410 -2.40 -10.64 0.21
C LEU A 410 -2.33 -11.68 -0.90
N PHE A 411 -1.65 -12.80 -0.66
CA PHE A 411 -1.56 -13.92 -1.60
C PHE A 411 -1.02 -15.19 -0.94
N SER A 412 -1.27 -16.34 -1.54
CA SER A 412 -0.66 -17.63 -1.19
C SER A 412 0.16 -18.18 -2.35
N ILE A 413 1.28 -18.82 -2.03
CA ILE A 413 2.22 -19.40 -3.00
C ILE A 413 2.88 -20.65 -2.43
N ASP A 414 3.10 -21.68 -3.28
CA ASP A 414 3.95 -22.81 -2.91
C ASP A 414 5.38 -22.31 -2.61
N ARG A 415 5.93 -22.71 -1.47
CA ARG A 415 7.22 -22.21 -0.99
C ARG A 415 8.37 -22.57 -1.94
N LYS A 416 8.38 -23.78 -2.49
CA LYS A 416 9.42 -24.21 -3.43
C LYS A 416 9.28 -23.48 -4.76
N PHE A 417 8.06 -23.19 -5.19
CA PHE A 417 7.85 -22.35 -6.37
C PHE A 417 8.31 -20.91 -6.13
N PHE A 418 8.04 -20.32 -4.95
CA PHE A 418 8.54 -19.00 -4.59
C PHE A 418 10.08 -18.95 -4.59
N GLU A 419 10.73 -19.98 -4.03
CA GLU A 419 12.20 -20.14 -4.08
C GLU A 419 12.69 -20.28 -5.54
N ARG A 420 12.01 -21.07 -6.37
CA ARG A 420 12.33 -21.24 -7.80
C ARG A 420 12.25 -19.94 -8.57
N LEU A 421 11.26 -19.08 -8.29
CA LEU A 421 11.14 -17.74 -8.87
C LEU A 421 12.19 -16.75 -8.35
N GLY A 422 13.13 -17.19 -7.52
CA GLY A 422 14.15 -16.35 -6.88
C GLY A 422 13.56 -15.39 -5.85
N THR A 423 12.40 -15.72 -5.28
CA THR A 423 11.66 -14.93 -4.28
C THR A 423 11.43 -13.48 -4.76
N TYR A 424 11.54 -12.50 -3.88
CA TYR A 424 11.59 -11.08 -4.26
C TYR A 424 13.00 -10.64 -4.64
N ASP A 425 13.10 -9.56 -5.43
CA ASP A 425 14.37 -8.83 -5.59
C ASP A 425 14.75 -8.12 -4.29
N SER A 426 15.79 -8.62 -3.61
CA SER A 426 16.30 -8.03 -2.36
C SER A 426 16.92 -6.63 -2.55
N GLY A 427 17.21 -6.24 -3.79
CA GLY A 427 17.67 -4.91 -4.17
C GLY A 427 16.56 -3.85 -4.21
N PHE A 428 15.28 -4.25 -4.09
CA PHE A 428 14.20 -3.29 -3.92
C PHE A 428 14.25 -2.69 -2.52
N ASP A 429 13.96 -1.39 -2.44
CA ASP A 429 13.96 -0.64 -1.19
C ASP A 429 12.54 -0.44 -0.69
N ILE A 430 12.34 -0.59 0.62
CA ILE A 430 11.12 -0.27 1.39
C ILE A 430 9.82 -0.91 0.87
N TRP A 431 9.22 -0.35 -0.19
CA TRP A 431 7.93 -0.72 -0.73
C TRP A 431 7.74 -0.23 -2.17
N GLY A 432 7.02 -0.99 -2.97
CA GLY A 432 6.50 -0.62 -4.28
C GLY A 432 7.24 -1.32 -5.42
N GLY A 433 6.47 -1.78 -6.40
CA GLY A 433 6.96 -2.48 -7.59
C GLY A 433 7.09 -4.00 -7.41
N GLU A 434 7.23 -4.50 -6.18
CA GLU A 434 7.41 -5.94 -5.91
C GLU A 434 6.21 -6.78 -6.33
N ASN A 435 5.02 -6.20 -6.25
CA ASN A 435 3.77 -6.84 -6.65
C ASN A 435 3.73 -7.06 -8.17
N LEU A 436 4.15 -6.06 -8.96
CA LEU A 436 4.27 -6.17 -10.41
C LEU A 436 5.41 -7.12 -10.79
N GLU A 437 6.54 -7.03 -10.11
CA GLU A 437 7.71 -7.87 -10.35
C GLU A 437 7.40 -9.36 -10.19
N LEU A 438 6.77 -9.72 -9.07
CA LEU A 438 6.35 -11.09 -8.82
C LEU A 438 5.26 -11.54 -9.80
N SER A 439 4.38 -10.64 -10.24
CA SER A 439 3.36 -10.94 -11.26
C SER A 439 4.01 -11.31 -12.59
N PHE A 440 4.98 -10.52 -13.05
CA PHE A 440 5.71 -10.75 -14.30
C PHE A 440 6.52 -12.05 -14.22
N LYS A 441 7.26 -12.26 -13.14
CA LYS A 441 7.95 -13.53 -12.84
C LYS A 441 7.01 -14.72 -12.96
N THR A 442 5.88 -14.66 -12.27
CA THR A 442 4.94 -15.78 -12.20
C THR A 442 4.48 -16.16 -13.61
N TRP A 443 3.97 -15.21 -14.38
CA TRP A 443 3.47 -15.48 -15.72
C TRP A 443 4.56 -15.86 -16.71
N MET A 444 5.65 -15.09 -16.74
CA MET A 444 6.70 -15.26 -17.74
C MET A 444 7.55 -16.52 -17.48
N CYS A 445 7.63 -17.00 -16.24
CA CYS A 445 8.48 -18.13 -15.85
C CYS A 445 7.67 -19.40 -15.51
N GLY A 446 6.51 -19.58 -16.15
CA GLY A 446 5.77 -20.86 -16.17
C GLY A 446 4.82 -21.12 -15.00
N GLY A 447 4.37 -20.07 -14.32
CA GLY A 447 3.29 -20.12 -13.34
C GLY A 447 2.01 -19.47 -13.86
N THR A 448 1.00 -19.43 -12.99
CA THR A 448 -0.27 -18.72 -13.21
C THR A 448 -0.57 -17.84 -12.01
N LEU A 449 -1.26 -16.72 -12.25
CA LEU A 449 -1.69 -15.81 -11.19
C LEU A 449 -3.22 -15.68 -11.22
N GLU A 450 -3.87 -16.04 -10.11
CA GLU A 450 -5.33 -16.11 -10.02
C GLU A 450 -5.86 -15.23 -8.89
N ILE A 451 -7.00 -14.55 -9.12
CA ILE A 451 -7.89 -14.11 -8.03
C ILE A 451 -8.90 -15.24 -7.81
N VAL A 452 -9.11 -15.64 -6.56
CA VAL A 452 -10.05 -16.71 -6.18
C VAL A 452 -11.31 -16.07 -5.58
N PRO A 453 -12.44 -15.99 -6.32
CA PRO A 453 -13.66 -15.32 -5.84
C PRO A 453 -14.23 -15.90 -4.55
N CYS A 454 -13.99 -17.17 -4.26
CA CYS A 454 -14.47 -17.80 -3.01
C CYS A 454 -13.67 -17.43 -1.76
N SER A 455 -12.54 -16.77 -1.91
CA SER A 455 -11.67 -16.39 -0.80
C SER A 455 -11.74 -14.89 -0.58
N HIS A 456 -12.25 -14.45 0.57
CA HIS A 456 -12.42 -13.04 0.90
C HIS A 456 -11.56 -12.64 2.10
N VAL A 457 -10.82 -11.54 1.97
CA VAL A 457 -10.07 -10.92 3.06
C VAL A 457 -10.23 -9.42 2.99
N GLY A 458 -10.76 -8.83 4.05
CA GLY A 458 -10.87 -7.38 4.19
C GLY A 458 -9.52 -6.73 4.45
N HIS A 459 -9.34 -5.54 3.93
CA HIS A 459 -8.13 -4.72 4.09
C HIS A 459 -8.49 -3.26 4.36
N ILE A 460 -7.80 -2.63 5.32
CA ILE A 460 -7.95 -1.19 5.58
C ILE A 460 -7.15 -0.39 4.53
N PHE A 461 -7.84 0.12 3.52
CA PHE A 461 -7.21 0.94 2.47
C PHE A 461 -6.95 2.37 2.95
N ARG A 462 -5.68 2.72 3.16
CA ARG A 462 -5.27 4.06 3.63
C ARG A 462 -5.16 5.05 2.47
N LYS A 463 -5.61 6.29 2.71
CA LYS A 463 -5.50 7.40 1.72
C LYS A 463 -4.08 7.95 1.55
N ARG A 464 -3.20 7.70 2.53
CA ARG A 464 -1.78 8.11 2.56
C ARG A 464 -0.94 7.05 3.24
N SER A 465 0.35 6.98 2.89
CA SER A 465 1.30 6.17 3.67
C SER A 465 1.50 6.81 5.05
N PRO A 466 1.42 6.04 6.15
CA PRO A 466 1.67 6.54 7.50
C PRO A 466 3.17 6.66 7.82
N TYR A 467 4.05 6.07 7.00
CA TYR A 467 5.47 5.92 7.31
C TYR A 467 6.30 7.06 6.71
N LYS A 468 7.37 7.43 7.43
CA LYS A 468 8.38 8.37 6.93
C LYS A 468 9.27 7.64 5.92
N TRP A 469 9.41 8.22 4.73
CA TRP A 469 10.30 7.73 3.70
C TRP A 469 11.69 8.34 3.91
N ARG A 470 12.75 7.61 3.52
CA ARG A 470 14.12 8.16 3.57
C ARG A 470 14.20 9.41 2.69
N THR A 471 14.72 10.51 3.24
CA THR A 471 14.87 11.78 2.52
C THR A 471 15.85 11.63 1.36
N GLY A 472 15.54 12.23 0.21
CA GLY A 472 16.44 12.30 -0.94
C GLY A 472 16.44 11.10 -1.90
N VAL A 473 15.71 10.01 -1.61
CA VAL A 473 15.64 8.83 -2.49
C VAL A 473 14.23 8.63 -3.03
N ASN A 474 14.08 8.62 -4.35
CA ASN A 474 12.83 8.20 -4.99
C ASN A 474 12.79 6.66 -5.07
N VAL A 475 12.42 6.04 -3.95
CA VAL A 475 12.34 4.58 -3.77
C VAL A 475 11.49 3.91 -4.85
N LEU A 476 10.32 4.49 -5.15
CA LEU A 476 9.42 3.96 -6.17
C LEU A 476 10.08 3.97 -7.55
N LYS A 477 10.74 5.08 -7.93
CA LYS A 477 11.48 5.16 -9.21
C LYS A 477 12.55 4.07 -9.28
N LYS A 478 13.37 3.91 -8.23
CA LYS A 478 14.43 2.89 -8.18
C LYS A 478 13.85 1.48 -8.41
N ASN A 479 12.85 1.08 -7.63
CA ASN A 479 12.26 -0.26 -7.74
C ASN A 479 11.62 -0.50 -9.11
N SER A 480 10.89 0.49 -9.63
CA SER A 480 10.26 0.42 -10.96
C SER A 480 11.28 0.33 -12.09
N VAL A 481 12.43 1.03 -12.01
CA VAL A 481 13.51 0.90 -12.99
C VAL A 481 14.14 -0.50 -12.91
N ARG A 482 14.44 -1.02 -11.72
CA ARG A 482 14.96 -2.40 -11.57
C ARG A 482 14.03 -3.44 -12.19
N LEU A 483 12.73 -3.33 -11.92
CA LEU A 483 11.70 -4.17 -12.54
C LEU A 483 11.72 -4.03 -14.06
N ALA A 484 11.75 -2.80 -14.58
CA ALA A 484 11.65 -2.55 -16.01
C ALA A 484 12.86 -3.10 -16.77
N GLU A 485 14.06 -2.91 -16.24
CA GLU A 485 15.32 -3.40 -16.83
C GLU A 485 15.38 -4.93 -16.86
N VAL A 486 14.78 -5.63 -15.90
CA VAL A 486 14.82 -7.09 -15.84
C VAL A 486 13.69 -7.72 -16.64
N TRP A 487 12.49 -7.16 -16.63
CA TRP A 487 11.27 -7.87 -17.05
C TRP A 487 10.55 -7.28 -18.26
N MET A 488 10.81 -6.03 -18.66
CA MET A 488 9.98 -5.36 -19.68
C MET A 488 10.56 -5.33 -21.09
N ASP A 489 11.78 -5.83 -21.31
CA ASP A 489 12.43 -5.82 -22.62
C ASP A 489 12.38 -4.41 -23.27
N ASP A 490 12.15 -4.33 -24.59
CA ASP A 490 12.02 -3.08 -25.34
C ASP A 490 10.81 -2.21 -24.91
N TYR A 491 9.90 -2.72 -24.07
CA TYR A 491 8.76 -1.98 -23.55
C TYR A 491 9.12 -1.07 -22.38
N ALA A 492 10.26 -1.30 -21.74
CA ALA A 492 10.77 -0.46 -20.65
C ALA A 492 10.91 1.01 -21.07
N LYS A 493 11.15 1.27 -22.37
CA LYS A 493 11.24 2.61 -22.95
C LYS A 493 10.03 3.50 -22.65
N TYR A 494 8.82 2.94 -22.55
CA TYR A 494 7.61 3.72 -22.26
C TYR A 494 7.59 4.25 -20.84
N TYR A 495 8.12 3.47 -19.89
CA TYR A 495 8.33 3.94 -18.53
C TYR A 495 9.45 4.99 -18.48
N TYR A 496 10.57 4.74 -19.18
CA TYR A 496 11.69 5.69 -19.23
C TYR A 496 11.29 7.06 -19.76
N GLN A 497 10.46 7.12 -20.81
CA GLN A 497 9.93 8.38 -21.33
C GLN A 497 9.16 9.18 -20.28
N ARG A 498 8.41 8.53 -19.39
CA ARG A 498 7.59 9.17 -18.36
C ARG A 498 8.43 9.72 -17.20
N ILE A 499 9.59 9.13 -16.92
CA ILE A 499 10.55 9.62 -15.93
C ILE A 499 11.62 10.55 -16.54
N GLY A 500 11.40 11.05 -17.77
CA GLY A 500 12.34 11.97 -18.43
C GLY A 500 13.64 11.32 -18.88
N MET A 501 13.62 10.01 -19.16
CA MET A 501 14.78 9.17 -19.50
C MET A 501 15.86 9.08 -18.39
N ASP A 502 15.61 9.67 -17.22
CA ASP A 502 16.49 9.61 -16.07
C ASP A 502 16.18 8.40 -15.19
N LYS A 503 16.85 7.30 -15.49
CA LYS A 503 16.79 6.04 -14.73
C LYS A 503 17.31 6.20 -13.30
N GLY A 504 18.18 7.18 -13.03
CA GLY A 504 18.90 7.28 -11.77
C GLY A 504 19.77 6.06 -11.46
N ASP A 505 20.27 5.97 -10.22
CA ASP A 505 20.93 4.78 -9.72
C ASP A 505 19.89 3.76 -9.23
N PHE A 506 19.86 2.60 -9.89
CA PHE A 506 19.00 1.49 -9.54
C PHE A 506 19.76 0.27 -9.00
N GLY A 507 21.08 0.36 -8.84
CA GLY A 507 21.96 -0.71 -8.36
C GLY A 507 22.13 -1.86 -9.35
N ASP A 508 22.89 -2.89 -8.94
CA ASP A 508 23.14 -4.07 -9.75
C ASP A 508 21.92 -4.99 -9.87
N ILE A 509 21.66 -5.47 -11.08
CA ILE A 509 20.55 -6.37 -11.44
C ILE A 509 21.04 -7.67 -12.11
N SER A 510 22.35 -7.89 -12.19
CA SER A 510 22.96 -9.03 -12.89
C SER A 510 22.42 -10.38 -12.42
N GLU A 511 22.23 -10.57 -11.11
CA GLU A 511 21.62 -11.79 -10.57
C GLU A 511 20.17 -12.00 -11.04
N ARG A 512 19.40 -10.92 -11.18
CA ARG A 512 17.98 -10.99 -11.58
C ARG A 512 17.86 -11.30 -13.07
N GLN A 513 18.74 -10.73 -13.90
CA GLN A 513 18.84 -11.06 -15.32
C GLN A 513 19.25 -12.52 -15.54
N LYS A 514 20.29 -12.98 -14.83
CA LYS A 514 20.72 -14.37 -14.87
C LYS A 514 19.62 -15.33 -14.44
N LEU A 515 18.89 -15.01 -13.37
CA LEU A 515 17.73 -15.81 -12.94
C LEU A 515 16.67 -15.94 -14.06
N ARG A 516 16.37 -14.82 -14.75
CA ARG A 516 15.41 -14.82 -15.86
C ARG A 516 15.87 -15.71 -17.01
N GLU A 517 17.16 -15.71 -17.32
CA GLU A 517 17.79 -16.58 -18.33
C GLU A 517 17.76 -18.06 -17.92
N ASP A 518 18.19 -18.37 -16.69
CA ASP A 518 18.27 -19.72 -16.14
C ASP A 518 16.88 -20.39 -16.09
N LEU A 519 15.83 -19.63 -15.78
CA LEU A 519 14.44 -20.10 -15.79
C LEU A 519 13.80 -20.15 -17.19
N GLN A 520 14.50 -19.69 -18.22
CA GLN A 520 14.02 -19.63 -19.61
C GLN A 520 12.68 -18.90 -19.72
N CYS A 521 12.54 -17.78 -18.99
CA CYS A 521 11.30 -17.03 -18.95
C CYS A 521 10.94 -16.46 -20.33
N LYS A 522 9.65 -16.35 -20.60
CA LYS A 522 9.10 -15.73 -21.82
C LYS A 522 9.43 -14.23 -21.88
N SER A 523 9.26 -13.64 -23.07
CA SER A 523 9.42 -12.20 -23.28
C SER A 523 8.23 -11.41 -22.74
N PHE A 524 8.43 -10.12 -22.52
CA PHE A 524 7.35 -9.21 -22.14
C PHE A 524 6.32 -9.05 -23.27
N GLN A 525 6.75 -9.16 -24.53
CA GLN A 525 5.84 -9.28 -25.68
C GLN A 525 4.86 -10.45 -25.48
N TRP A 526 5.38 -11.63 -25.16
CA TRP A 526 4.53 -12.80 -24.91
C TRP A 526 3.54 -12.55 -23.77
N TYR A 527 3.99 -11.88 -22.70
CA TYR A 527 3.12 -11.50 -21.58
C TYR A 527 1.99 -10.57 -22.04
N LEU A 528 2.29 -9.53 -22.82
CA LEU A 528 1.28 -8.62 -23.36
C LEU A 528 0.31 -9.32 -24.31
N ASP A 529 0.79 -10.24 -25.15
CA ASP A 529 -0.07 -10.91 -26.14
C ASP A 529 -0.99 -11.97 -25.50
N ASN A 530 -0.52 -12.67 -24.47
CA ASN A 530 -1.20 -13.85 -23.93
C ASN A 530 -1.90 -13.57 -22.60
N ILE A 531 -1.31 -12.73 -21.77
CA ILE A 531 -1.77 -12.48 -20.40
C ILE A 531 -2.56 -11.19 -20.33
N TYR A 532 -2.04 -10.10 -20.89
CA TYR A 532 -2.68 -8.78 -20.81
C TYR A 532 -2.91 -8.06 -22.16
N PRO A 533 -3.58 -8.71 -23.14
CA PRO A 533 -3.80 -8.14 -24.46
C PRO A 533 -4.72 -6.92 -24.46
N GLU A 534 -5.49 -6.71 -23.39
CA GLU A 534 -6.37 -5.56 -23.22
C GLU A 534 -5.61 -4.27 -22.87
N LEU A 535 -4.34 -4.37 -22.44
CA LEU A 535 -3.50 -3.20 -22.17
C LEU A 535 -3.20 -2.44 -23.48
N PHE A 536 -3.39 -1.13 -23.46
CA PHE A 536 -3.02 -0.27 -24.57
C PHE A 536 -1.50 -0.09 -24.60
N ILE A 537 -0.86 -0.36 -25.73
CA ILE A 537 0.59 -0.18 -25.92
C ILE A 537 0.84 1.15 -26.65
N PRO A 538 1.64 2.09 -26.10
CA PRO A 538 1.84 3.40 -26.70
C PRO A 538 2.46 3.37 -28.11
N GLY A 539 3.25 2.34 -28.43
CA GLY A 539 3.83 2.15 -29.76
C GLY A 539 2.82 1.81 -30.86
N ASP A 540 1.64 1.31 -30.50
CA ASP A 540 0.56 1.04 -31.45
C ASP A 540 -0.21 2.33 -31.82
N ALA A 541 0.16 3.46 -31.21
CA ALA A 541 -0.39 4.76 -31.57
C ALA A 541 0.08 5.17 -32.98
N VAL A 542 -0.88 5.55 -33.82
CA VAL A 542 -0.63 6.12 -35.16
C VAL A 542 0.18 7.42 -35.06
N ALA A 543 -0.02 8.20 -34.00
CA ALA A 543 0.80 9.36 -33.70
C ALA A 543 0.84 9.59 -32.18
N ASN A 544 1.92 10.19 -31.70
CA ASN A 544 2.05 10.64 -30.31
C ASN A 544 2.79 11.98 -30.24
N GLY A 545 2.49 12.78 -29.22
CA GLY A 545 3.16 14.06 -28.98
C GLY A 545 2.22 15.13 -28.43
N GLU A 546 2.68 16.38 -28.49
CA GLU A 546 1.89 17.54 -28.10
C GLU A 546 0.94 17.96 -29.23
N ILE A 547 -0.31 18.29 -28.87
CA ILE A 547 -1.29 18.82 -29.81
C ILE A 547 -1.28 20.34 -29.72
N ARG A 548 -0.70 21.01 -30.72
CA ARG A 548 -0.56 22.47 -30.77
C ARG A 548 -1.78 23.15 -31.40
N ASN A 549 -2.28 24.19 -30.75
CA ASN A 549 -3.31 25.05 -31.32
C ASN A 549 -2.68 26.09 -32.28
N LEU A 550 -2.81 25.87 -33.59
CA LEU A 550 -2.33 26.80 -34.61
C LEU A 550 -3.10 28.13 -34.63
N GLY A 551 -4.35 28.16 -34.18
CA GLY A 551 -5.16 29.38 -34.08
C GLY A 551 -4.63 30.40 -33.06
N TYR A 552 -3.73 29.96 -32.17
CA TYR A 552 -3.02 30.83 -31.22
C TYR A 552 -1.51 30.83 -31.47
N GLY A 553 -1.11 30.80 -32.75
CA GLY A 553 0.29 30.86 -33.16
C GLY A 553 1.13 29.65 -32.76
N GLY A 554 0.50 28.51 -32.46
CA GLY A 554 1.19 27.28 -32.05
C GLY A 554 1.90 27.35 -30.69
N ARG A 555 1.54 28.36 -29.86
CA ARG A 555 2.12 28.61 -28.52
C ARG A 555 1.41 27.88 -27.39
N THR A 556 0.17 27.48 -27.61
CA THR A 556 -0.63 26.74 -26.64
C THR A 556 -0.84 25.30 -27.11
N CYS A 557 -0.77 24.38 -26.16
CA CYS A 557 -0.91 22.95 -26.36
C CYS A 557 -2.12 22.46 -25.58
N LEU A 558 -2.74 21.38 -26.07
CA LEU A 558 -3.71 20.63 -25.31
C LEU A 558 -3.05 20.10 -24.04
N ASP A 559 -3.66 20.38 -22.90
CA ASP A 559 -3.11 20.07 -21.58
C ASP A 559 -4.22 19.48 -20.70
N SER A 560 -3.91 18.34 -20.07
CA SER A 560 -4.79 17.71 -19.09
C SER A 560 -4.41 18.17 -17.68
N PRO A 561 -5.27 18.94 -16.97
CA PRO A 561 -4.92 19.44 -15.66
C PRO A 561 -4.69 18.29 -14.67
N SER A 562 -3.47 18.13 -14.18
CA SER A 562 -3.13 17.11 -13.18
C SER A 562 -3.70 17.44 -11.79
N GLY A 563 -4.14 16.41 -11.04
CA GLY A 563 -4.56 16.53 -9.64
C GLY A 563 -5.94 15.92 -9.34
N LYS A 564 -6.14 15.38 -8.12
CA LYS A 564 -7.38 14.68 -7.73
C LYS A 564 -8.66 15.52 -7.92
N ARG A 565 -8.59 16.85 -7.74
CA ARG A 565 -9.73 17.78 -7.94
C ARG A 565 -10.06 18.07 -9.41
N ASN A 566 -9.19 17.65 -10.33
CA ASN A 566 -9.32 17.89 -11.76
C ASN A 566 -9.70 16.63 -12.54
N LEU A 567 -9.86 15.48 -11.85
CA LEU A 567 -10.43 14.27 -12.43
C LEU A 567 -11.83 14.58 -12.99
N LYS A 568 -12.04 14.30 -14.28
CA LYS A 568 -13.26 14.50 -15.09
C LYS A 568 -13.49 15.94 -15.53
N LYS A 569 -12.53 16.84 -15.34
CA LYS A 569 -12.58 18.16 -15.97
C LYS A 569 -12.23 18.04 -17.46
N PRO A 570 -12.79 18.92 -18.31
CA PRO A 570 -12.39 18.98 -19.71
C PRO A 570 -10.90 19.31 -19.83
N VAL A 571 -10.27 18.77 -20.85
CA VAL A 571 -8.92 19.17 -21.27
C VAL A 571 -8.91 20.66 -21.63
N GLY A 572 -7.82 21.34 -21.28
CA GLY A 572 -7.64 22.77 -21.49
C GLY A 572 -6.52 23.07 -22.48
N LEU A 573 -6.24 24.37 -22.65
CA LEU A 573 -5.05 24.84 -23.34
C LEU A 573 -4.07 25.40 -22.30
N TYR A 574 -2.80 25.05 -22.43
CA TYR A 574 -1.72 25.57 -21.60
C TYR A 574 -0.50 25.94 -22.47
N PRO A 575 0.39 26.85 -22.05
CA PRO A 575 1.63 27.10 -22.77
C PRO A 575 2.39 25.80 -23.05
N CYS A 576 2.77 25.58 -24.32
CA CYS A 576 3.51 24.39 -24.72
C CYS A 576 4.87 24.36 -24.00
N HIS A 577 5.11 23.34 -23.18
CA HIS A 577 6.32 23.28 -22.35
C HIS A 577 7.32 22.21 -22.80
N ARG A 578 6.94 21.29 -23.71
CA ARG A 578 7.79 20.19 -24.21
C ARG A 578 8.37 19.24 -23.14
N GLN A 579 7.88 19.32 -21.90
CA GLN A 579 8.26 18.46 -20.79
C GLN A 579 7.52 17.11 -20.76
N GLY A 580 6.67 16.82 -21.74
CA GLY A 580 5.84 15.63 -21.74
C GLY A 580 4.70 15.71 -20.73
N GLY A 581 4.43 14.64 -19.98
CA GLY A 581 3.40 14.61 -18.93
C GLY A 581 2.00 14.97 -19.46
N ASN A 582 1.40 16.01 -18.86
CA ASN A 582 0.03 16.46 -19.12
C ASN A 582 -0.24 16.87 -20.58
N GLN A 583 0.80 17.13 -21.38
CA GLN A 583 0.70 17.55 -22.79
C GLN A 583 0.94 16.42 -23.79
N VAL A 584 1.17 15.17 -23.35
CA VAL A 584 1.35 14.03 -24.26
C VAL A 584 0.01 13.40 -24.59
N CYS A 585 -0.33 13.41 -25.88
CA CYS A 585 -1.51 12.75 -26.41
C CYS A 585 -1.12 11.61 -27.35
N TYR A 586 -1.91 10.54 -27.36
CA TYR A 586 -1.78 9.43 -28.31
C TYR A 586 -2.98 9.46 -29.26
N HIS A 587 -2.73 9.24 -30.55
CA HIS A 587 -3.75 9.08 -31.59
C HIS A 587 -3.68 7.67 -32.15
N TRP A 588 -4.82 7.04 -32.44
CA TRP A 588 -4.88 5.71 -33.02
C TRP A 588 -6.03 5.60 -34.04
N GLN A 589 -5.86 4.71 -35.02
CA GLN A 589 -6.87 4.39 -36.01
C GLN A 589 -7.88 3.39 -35.44
N GLN A 590 -9.17 3.66 -35.60
CA GLN A 590 -10.26 2.88 -35.02
C GLN A 590 -10.61 1.62 -35.85
N GLN A 591 -9.69 1.06 -36.64
CA GLN A 591 -10.06 0.11 -37.71
C GLN A 591 -9.83 -1.39 -37.48
N GLN A 592 -9.34 -1.88 -36.33
CA GLN A 592 -9.28 -3.35 -36.10
C GLN A 592 -9.58 -3.89 -34.69
N GLN A 593 -9.99 -3.08 -33.71
CA GLN A 593 -10.26 -3.62 -32.37
C GLN A 593 -11.47 -2.95 -31.73
N GLN A 594 -12.67 -3.47 -32.01
CA GLN A 594 -13.92 -3.06 -31.37
C GLN A 594 -13.92 -3.24 -29.84
N HIS A 595 -12.91 -3.90 -29.25
CA HIS A 595 -12.80 -4.12 -27.81
C HIS A 595 -11.77 -3.26 -27.06
N LYS A 596 -10.94 -2.43 -27.73
CA LYS A 596 -9.95 -1.55 -27.05
C LYS A 596 -10.38 -0.08 -26.94
N ALA A 597 -11.68 0.20 -26.97
CA ALA A 597 -12.18 1.57 -26.96
C ALA A 597 -12.14 2.23 -25.57
N THR A 598 -10.94 2.61 -25.11
CA THR A 598 -10.82 3.69 -24.13
C THR A 598 -9.94 4.77 -24.73
N LYS A 599 -10.53 5.92 -25.06
CA LYS A 599 -9.75 7.08 -25.49
C LYS A 599 -8.80 7.49 -24.35
N HIS A 600 -7.51 7.17 -24.47
CA HIS A 600 -6.46 7.54 -23.52
C HIS A 600 -5.60 8.67 -24.11
N CYS A 601 -6.06 9.90 -23.96
CA CYS A 601 -5.15 10.90 -23.38
C CYS A 601 -5.11 10.56 -21.89
N ASP A 602 -3.94 10.51 -21.24
CA ASP A 602 -3.79 10.05 -19.84
C ASP A 602 -5.03 10.41 -18.99
N ARG A 603 -5.85 9.37 -18.76
CA ARG A 603 -7.25 9.40 -18.29
C ARG A 603 -8.07 10.63 -18.73
N HIS A 604 -8.79 10.60 -19.86
CA HIS A 604 -10.17 11.15 -19.97
C HIS A 604 -10.83 10.85 -21.34
N LYS A 605 -12.11 10.45 -21.31
CA LYS A 605 -12.96 10.34 -22.51
C LYS A 605 -13.19 11.74 -23.09
N LEU A 606 -12.68 11.99 -24.30
CA LEU A 606 -13.12 13.11 -25.14
C LEU A 606 -14.59 12.88 -25.55
N ARG A 607 -15.49 13.71 -25.01
CA ARG A 607 -16.88 13.86 -25.52
C ARG A 607 -16.90 14.82 -26.69
#